data_AF-A0A1D8BLV8-F1
#
_entry.id   AF-A0A1D8BLV8-F1
#
_cell.length_a   1.000
_cell.length_b   1.000
_cell.length_c   1.000
_cell.angle_alpha   90.00
_cell.angle_beta   90.00
_cell.angle_gamma   90.00
#
_symmetry.space_group_name_H-M   'P 1'
#
loop_
_entity.id
_entity.type
_entity.pdbx_description
1 polymer ?
#
loop_
_entity_poly.entity_id
_entity_poly.type
_entity_poly.pdbx_seq_one_letter_code
_entity_poly.pdbx_strand_id
1 'polypeptide(L)' 'VLAAILLKLGGYGMIRLMQVLPTTNTNLFLPFIVLTLWGATLANLTCLQQTDLKALIAYSSISHMGLVIAAIIIQTQW' A
#
# COMPACT_ATOMS: atom_id res chain seq x y z
N VAL A 1 4.06 3.58 -15.59
CA VAL A 1 3.88 5.00 -15.21
C VAL A 1 2.49 5.27 -14.64
N LEU A 2 1.40 5.01 -15.37
CA LEU A 2 0.02 5.26 -14.88
C LEU A 2 -0.33 4.50 -13.57
N ALA A 3 0.04 3.22 -13.46
CA ALA A 3 -0.20 2.43 -12.24
C ALA A 3 0.49 3.00 -10.99
N ALA A 4 1.70 3.54 -11.12
CA ALA A 4 2.42 4.16 -10.02
C ALA A 4 1.76 5.48 -9.56
N ILE A 5 1.13 6.20 -10.49
CA ILE A 5 0.42 7.46 -10.23
C ILE A 5 -0.90 7.19 -9.50
N LEU A 6 -1.66 6.19 -9.95
CA LEU A 6 -2.91 5.77 -9.31
C LEU A 6 -2.67 5.26 -7.88
N LEU A 7 -1.54 4.60 -7.63
CA LEU A 7 -1.20 4.07 -6.30
C LEU A 7 -0.85 5.20 -5.31
N LYS A 8 -0.13 6.24 -5.76
CA LYS A 8 0.15 7.44 -4.95
C LYS A 8 -1.09 8.28 -4.68
N LEU A 9 -1.96 8.47 -5.68
CA LEU A 9 -3.24 9.17 -5.51
C LEU A 9 -4.21 8.41 -4.60
N GLY A 10 -4.26 7.08 -4.73
CA GLY A 10 -5.03 6.21 -3.83
C GLY A 10 -4.59 6.33 -2.37
N GLY A 11 -3.29 6.29 -2.11
CA GLY A 11 -2.73 6.51 -0.78
C GLY A 11 -3.07 7.90 -0.20
N TYR A 12 -2.94 8.96 -1.01
CA TYR A 12 -3.33 10.31 -0.61
C TYR A 12 -4.83 10.43 -0.29
N GLY A 13 -5.68 9.78 -1.08
CA GLY A 13 -7.12 9.72 -0.84
C GLY A 13 -7.46 9.04 0.49
N MET A 14 -6.78 7.93 0.83
CA MET A 14 -6.96 7.27 2.12
C MET A 14 -6.53 8.15 3.30
N ILE A 15 -5.42 8.89 3.20
CA ILE A 15 -4.98 9.83 4.25
C ILE A 15 -6.05 10.89 4.51
N ARG A 16 -6.58 11.51 3.45
CA ARG A 16 -7.65 12.52 3.54
C ARG A 16 -8.91 11.94 4.17
N LEU A 17 -9.30 10.73 3.80
CA LEU A 17 -10.52 10.09 4.28
C LEU A 17 -10.40 9.69 5.76
N MET A 18 -9.21 9.22 6.18
CA MET A 18 -8.90 8.89 7.57
C MET A 18 -8.87 10.11 8.50
N GLN A 19 -8.59 11.31 7.98
CA GLN A 19 -8.65 12.56 8.77
C GLN A 19 -10.07 13.09 8.95
N VAL A 20 -10.99 12.74 8.04
CA VAL A 20 -12.39 13.22 8.05
C VAL A 20 -13.31 12.24 8.77
N LEU A 21 -13.02 10.93 8.71
CA LEU A 21 -13.80 9.93 9.46
C LEU A 21 -13.34 9.87 10.93
N PRO A 22 -14.27 9.84 11.90
CA PRO A 22 -13.93 9.59 13.30
C PRO A 22 -13.32 8.19 13.46
N THR A 23 -12.46 8.02 14.48
CA THR A 23 -11.72 6.79 14.79
C THR A 23 -12.60 5.55 14.65
N THR A 24 -12.53 4.90 13.48
CA THR A 24 -13.35 3.73 13.19
C THR A 24 -12.88 2.56 14.04
N ASN A 25 -13.83 1.74 14.51
CA ASN A 25 -13.56 0.56 15.34
C ASN A 25 -12.39 -0.29 14.81
N THR A 26 -11.51 -0.71 15.73
CA THR A 26 -10.28 -1.48 15.45
C THR A 26 -10.52 -2.74 14.60
N ASN A 27 -11.70 -3.35 14.69
CA ASN A 27 -12.07 -4.54 13.93
C ASN A 27 -12.13 -4.32 12.41
N LEU A 28 -12.42 -3.11 11.94
CA LEU A 28 -12.45 -2.83 10.50
C LEU A 28 -11.04 -2.70 9.91
N PHE A 29 -10.03 -2.33 10.72
CA PHE A 29 -8.66 -2.17 10.21
C PHE A 29 -7.95 -3.51 9.92
N LEU A 30 -8.21 -4.54 10.72
CA LEU A 30 -7.60 -5.87 10.57
C LEU A 30 -7.72 -6.46 9.15
N PRO A 31 -8.91 -6.55 8.52
CA PRO A 31 -9.03 -7.08 7.17
C PRO A 31 -8.33 -6.19 6.12
N PHE A 32 -8.32 -4.87 6.30
CA PHE A 32 -7.60 -3.96 5.40
C PHE A 32 -6.07 -4.10 5.51
N ILE A 33 -5.55 -4.29 6.72
CA ILE A 33 -4.12 -4.55 6.94
C ILE A 33 -3.74 -5.88 6.29
N VAL A 34 -4.54 -6.94 6.47
CA VAL A 34 -4.29 -8.24 5.84
C VAL A 34 -4.29 -8.13 4.31
N LEU A 35 -5.25 -7.40 3.73
CA LEU A 35 -5.33 -7.19 2.28
C LEU A 35 -4.11 -6.43 1.74
N THR A 36 -3.67 -5.37 2.43
CA THR A 36 -2.51 -4.57 2.01
C THR A 36 -1.20 -5.34 2.11
N LEU A 37 -1.00 -6.11 3.20
CA LEU A 37 0.17 -6.97 3.36
C LEU A 37 0.20 -8.08 2.31
N TRP A 38 -0.93 -8.73 2.06
CA TRP A 38 -1.05 -9.78 1.04
C TRP A 38 -0.81 -9.23 -0.37
N GLY A 39 -1.30 -8.03 -0.68
CA GLY A 39 -1.01 -7.35 -1.94
C GLY A 39 0.48 -7.01 -2.09
N ALA A 40 1.13 -6.58 -1.01
CA ALA A 40 2.57 -6.27 -1.02
C ALA A 40 3.44 -7.52 -1.21
N THR A 41 3.09 -8.65 -0.60
CA THR A 41 3.82 -9.91 -0.77
C THR A 41 3.69 -10.46 -2.20
N LEU A 42 2.49 -10.44 -2.78
CA LEU A 42 2.27 -10.84 -4.17
C LEU A 42 3.06 -9.95 -5.15
N ALA A 43 3.07 -8.62 -4.95
CA ALA A 43 3.86 -7.71 -5.77
C ALA A 43 5.36 -8.02 -5.71
N ASN A 44 5.90 -8.30 -4.52
CA ASN A 44 7.29 -8.70 -4.35
C ASN A 44 7.62 -10.05 -5.01
N LEU A 45 6.71 -11.03 -4.94
CA LEU A 45 6.87 -12.32 -5.61
C LEU A 45 6.90 -12.15 -7.14
N THR A 46 6.00 -11.35 -7.70
CA THR A 46 6.00 -11.06 -9.15
C THR A 46 7.22 -10.28 -9.59
N CYS A 47 7.77 -9.42 -8.73
CA CYS A 47 9.00 -8.67 -8.99
C CYS A 47 10.22 -9.59 -9.15
N LEU A 48 10.31 -10.68 -8.37
CA LEU A 48 11.41 -11.64 -8.46
C LEU A 48 11.36 -12.50 -9.73
N GLN A 49 10.16 -12.70 -10.29
CA GLN A 49 9.95 -13.50 -11.50
C GLN A 49 10.16 -12.71 -12.80
N GLN A 50 10.32 -11.39 -12.72
CA GLN A 50 10.54 -10.55 -13.89
C GLN A 50 12.02 -10.50 -14.29
N THR A 51 12.29 -10.88 -15.53
CA THR A 51 13.63 -10.87 -16.13
C THR A 51 14.09 -9.47 -16.57
N ASP A 52 13.16 -8.51 -16.63
CA ASP A 52 13.42 -7.13 -17.08
C ASP A 52 13.80 -6.20 -15.90
N LEU A 53 15.06 -5.75 -15.88
CA LEU A 53 15.61 -4.86 -14.84
C LEU A 53 14.81 -3.56 -14.65
N LYS A 54 14.28 -2.96 -15.73
CA LYS A 54 13.46 -1.74 -15.64
C LYS A 54 12.10 -2.00 -14.99
N ALA A 55 11.50 -3.16 -15.24
CA ALA A 55 10.24 -3.56 -14.63
C ALA A 55 10.44 -3.91 -13.15
N LEU A 56 11.53 -4.60 -12.82
CA LEU A 56 11.91 -4.94 -11.45
C LEU A 56 12.04 -3.70 -10.53
N ILE A 57 12.65 -2.63 -11.04
CA ILE A 57 12.74 -1.35 -10.29
C ILE A 57 11.37 -0.70 -10.12
N ALA A 58 10.49 -0.81 -11.12
CA ALA A 58 9.14 -0.27 -11.02
C ALA A 58 8.29 -1.03 -9.99
N TYR A 59 8.32 -2.37 -10.00
CA TYR A 59 7.53 -3.20 -9.08
C TYR A 59 8.03 -3.13 -7.62
N SER A 60 9.34 -3.07 -7.39
CA SER A 60 9.88 -2.87 -6.03
C SER A 60 9.51 -1.51 -5.43
N SER A 61 9.36 -0.46 -6.25
CA SER A 61 8.85 0.84 -5.77
C SER A 61 7.37 0.81 -5.39
N ILE A 62 6.58 -0.07 -6.03
CA ILE A 62 5.16 -0.25 -5.76
C ILE A 62 4.96 -0.99 -4.42
N SER A 63 5.75 -2.03 -4.15
CA SER A 63 5.67 -2.77 -2.89
C SER A 63 6.09 -1.93 -1.68
N HIS A 64 7.13 -1.10 -1.84
CA HIS A 64 7.53 -0.16 -0.79
C HIS A 64 6.41 0.85 -0.45
N MET A 65 5.70 1.37 -1.47
CA MET A 65 4.55 2.25 -1.23
C MET A 65 3.36 1.52 -0.62
N GLY A 66 3.15 0.23 -0.94
CA GLY A 66 2.14 -0.61 -0.30
C GLY A 66 2.36 -0.77 1.22
N LEU A 67 3.62 -0.91 1.64
CA LEU A 67 3.99 -0.93 3.07
C LEU A 67 3.72 0.41 3.76
N VAL A 68 4.01 1.54 3.09
CA VAL A 68 3.71 2.87 3.63
C VAL A 68 2.20 3.06 3.84
N ILE A 69 1.36 2.57 2.94
CA ILE A 69 -0.10 2.61 3.09
C ILE A 69 -0.57 1.76 4.28
N ALA A 70 0.00 0.57 4.47
CA ALA A 70 -0.30 -0.25 5.64
C ALA A 70 0.07 0.47 6.96
N ALA A 71 1.21 1.17 7.00
CA ALA A 71 1.63 1.97 8.16
C ALA A 71 0.65 3.13 8.45
N ILE A 72 0.17 3.83 7.41
CA ILE A 72 -0.82 4.91 7.55
C ILE A 72 -2.13 4.38 8.14
N ILE A 73 -2.57 3.18 7.76
CA ILE A 73 -3.81 2.56 8.26
C ILE A 73 -3.71 2.25 9.76
N ILE A 74 -2.54 1.86 10.25
CA ILE A 74 -2.34 1.53 11.66
C ILE A 74 -2.40 2.80 12.55
N GLN A 75 -2.25 4.00 11.96
CA GLN A 75 -2.33 5.30 12.67
C GLN A 75 -1.52 5.33 13.99
N THR A 76 -0.37 4.63 14.04
CA THR A 76 0.45 4.63 15.26
C THR A 76 0.91 6.04 15.57
N GLN A 77 0.50 6.58 16.72
CA GLN A 77 1.09 7.78 17.30
C GLN A 77 2.47 7.36 17.81
N TRP A 78 3.51 7.68 17.05
CA TRP A 78 4.85 7.78 17.62
C TRP A 78 5.01 9.15 18.25
#